data_AF-A0A831VMH3-F1
#
_entry.id   AF-A0A831VMH3-F1
#
_cell.length_a   1.000
_cell.length_b   1.000
_cell.length_c   1.000
_cell.angle_alpha   90.00
_cell.angle_beta   90.00
_cell.angle_gamma   90.00
#
_symmetry.space_group_name_H-M   'P 1'
#
loop_
_entity.id
_entity.type
_entity.pdbx_description
1 polymer ?
#
loop_
_entity_poly.entity_id
_entity_poly.type
_entity_poly.pdbx_seq_one_letter_code
_entity_poly.pdbx_strand_id
1 'polypeptide(L)'
;METNELKELFAAYDAKLDRVLQLNERSLKKIKLDKIRKQTRWISVLRSIEVVSFSILAVILGSYIADNWAVTHLAVSGIILHVFTLIALVGSIGQLVLLQQIDYAKPIVEIRKKIELINSHALLFLKLVFLSAPVWWAYPLVALNYFFNIDIYPNMDSDFVIKYVVVNALLIFPLVWFLSKLSYKNLHIKWVRKTIGFFTGTKTKKSLEFLNEIEEFEK
;
A
#
# COMPACT_ATOMS: atom_id res chain seq x y z
N MET A 1 38.25 -52.33 22.48
CA MET A 1 37.82 -51.34 21.45
C MET A 1 39.07 -50.84 20.79
N GLU A 2 39.23 -51.16 19.53
CA GLU A 2 40.36 -50.66 18.76
C GLU A 2 40.15 -49.17 18.48
N THR A 3 41.21 -48.37 18.59
CA THR A 3 41.17 -46.92 18.34
C THR A 3 40.64 -46.57 16.94
N ASN A 4 40.71 -47.52 16.00
CA ASN A 4 40.13 -47.40 14.66
C ASN A 4 38.60 -47.50 14.66
N GLU A 5 38.00 -48.42 15.43
CA GLU A 5 36.53 -48.54 15.55
C GLU A 5 35.93 -47.25 16.11
N LEU A 6 36.61 -46.63 17.07
CA LEU A 6 36.16 -45.39 17.70
C LEU A 6 36.22 -44.19 16.74
N LYS A 7 37.24 -44.14 15.87
CA LYS A 7 37.34 -43.14 14.78
C LYS A 7 36.28 -43.33 13.71
N GLU A 8 36.00 -44.56 13.30
CA GLU A 8 34.93 -44.85 12.34
C GLU A 8 33.56 -44.48 12.90
N LEU A 9 33.32 -44.76 14.19
CA LEU A 9 32.09 -44.38 14.87
C LEU A 9 31.89 -42.85 14.90
N PHE A 10 32.95 -42.10 15.20
CA PHE A 10 32.93 -40.62 15.16
C PHE A 10 32.66 -40.09 13.76
N ALA A 11 33.34 -40.59 12.73
CA ALA A 11 33.14 -40.16 11.35
C ALA A 11 31.70 -40.45 10.86
N ALA A 12 31.13 -41.59 11.23
CA ALA A 12 29.74 -41.93 10.94
C ALA A 12 28.74 -41.00 11.67
N TYR A 13 29.05 -40.62 12.91
CA TYR A 13 28.24 -39.66 13.68
C TYR A 13 28.29 -38.25 13.10
N ASP A 14 29.47 -37.76 12.71
CA ASP A 14 29.63 -36.45 12.07
C ASP A 14 28.87 -36.40 10.74
N ALA A 15 29.01 -37.43 9.90
CA ALA A 15 28.25 -37.52 8.65
C ALA A 15 26.73 -37.55 8.87
N LYS A 16 26.26 -38.22 9.94
CA LYS A 16 24.85 -38.23 10.32
C LYS A 16 24.40 -36.86 10.84
N LEU A 17 25.22 -36.18 11.63
CA LEU A 17 24.93 -34.85 12.17
C LEU A 17 24.84 -33.82 11.04
N ASP A 18 25.81 -33.80 10.12
CA ASP A 18 25.79 -32.93 8.94
C ASP A 18 24.56 -33.18 8.08
N ARG A 19 24.18 -34.44 7.87
CA ARG A 19 22.97 -34.79 7.12
C ARG A 19 21.71 -34.26 7.81
N VAL A 20 21.63 -34.37 9.14
CA VAL A 20 20.49 -33.85 9.92
C VAL A 20 20.45 -32.32 9.88
N LEU A 21 21.60 -31.64 10.02
CA LEU A 21 21.70 -30.19 9.93
C LEU A 21 21.26 -29.68 8.55
N GLN A 22 21.78 -30.26 7.47
CA GLN A 22 21.40 -29.89 6.11
C GLN A 22 19.90 -30.14 5.84
N LEU A 23 19.33 -31.25 6.33
CA LEU A 23 17.90 -31.53 6.20
C LEU A 23 17.05 -30.52 6.99
N ASN A 24 17.48 -30.15 8.20
CA ASN A 24 16.81 -29.14 9.01
C ASN A 24 16.87 -27.76 8.35
N GLU A 25 18.02 -27.34 7.82
CA GLU A 25 18.15 -26.08 7.08
C GLU A 25 17.25 -26.04 5.86
N ARG A 26 17.23 -27.11 5.05
CA ARG A 26 16.35 -27.24 3.88
C ARG A 26 14.88 -27.19 4.28
N SER A 27 14.50 -27.88 5.35
CA SER A 27 13.12 -27.92 5.86
C SER A 27 12.68 -26.56 6.38
N LEU A 28 13.53 -25.88 7.16
CA LEU A 28 13.29 -24.52 7.64
C LEU A 28 13.17 -23.52 6.49
N LYS A 29 14.05 -23.62 5.48
CA LYS A 29 13.98 -22.78 4.27
C LYS A 29 12.66 -23.01 3.54
N LYS A 30 12.24 -24.26 3.35
CA LYS A 30 10.97 -24.61 2.71
C LYS A 30 9.77 -24.05 3.47
N ILE A 31 9.70 -24.26 4.79
CA ILE A 31 8.60 -23.74 5.64
C ILE A 31 8.53 -22.20 5.54
N LYS A 32 9.69 -21.52 5.59
CA LYS A 32 9.75 -20.05 5.43
C LYS A 32 9.24 -19.63 4.05
N LEU A 33 9.69 -20.27 2.97
CA LEU A 33 9.27 -19.96 1.60
C LEU A 33 7.79 -20.25 1.36
N ASP A 34 7.26 -21.36 1.87
CA ASP A 34 5.84 -21.70 1.74
C ASP A 34 4.95 -20.70 2.47
N LYS A 35 5.36 -20.25 3.66
CA LYS A 35 4.67 -19.19 4.40
C LYS A 35 4.66 -17.88 3.63
N ILE A 36 5.81 -17.49 3.08
CA ILE A 36 5.94 -16.30 2.22
C ILE A 36 5.01 -16.42 1.01
N ARG A 37 5.05 -17.54 0.28
CA ARG A 37 4.23 -17.78 -0.91
C ARG A 37 2.73 -17.72 -0.59
N LYS A 38 2.28 -18.33 0.52
CA LYS A 38 0.88 -18.26 0.95
C LYS A 38 0.46 -16.82 1.25
N GLN A 39 1.31 -16.07 1.95
CA GLN A 39 1.06 -14.66 2.25
C GLN A 39 1.02 -13.81 0.97
N THR A 40 1.95 -14.00 0.05
CA THR A 40 1.98 -13.32 -1.27
C THR A 40 0.73 -13.62 -2.07
N ARG A 41 0.30 -14.89 -2.14
CA ARG A 41 -0.92 -15.30 -2.85
C ARG A 41 -2.16 -14.61 -2.29
N TRP A 42 -2.29 -14.58 -0.96
CA TRP A 42 -3.42 -13.90 -0.32
C TRP A 42 -3.44 -12.40 -0.63
N ILE A 43 -2.28 -11.73 -0.54
CA ILE A 43 -2.15 -10.32 -0.91
C ILE A 43 -2.54 -10.13 -2.38
N SER A 44 -2.07 -11.00 -3.29
CA SER A 44 -2.40 -10.93 -4.71
C SER A 44 -3.90 -11.03 -4.97
N VAL A 45 -4.62 -11.90 -4.28
CA VAL A 45 -6.08 -12.01 -4.41
C VAL A 45 -6.76 -10.72 -3.96
N LEU A 46 -6.39 -10.19 -2.79
CA LEU A 46 -6.94 -8.92 -2.30
C LEU A 46 -6.67 -7.76 -3.26
N ARG A 47 -5.45 -7.64 -3.80
CA ARG A 47 -5.11 -6.60 -4.78
C ARG A 47 -5.81 -6.78 -6.12
N SER A 48 -6.07 -8.02 -6.53
CA SER A 48 -6.87 -8.29 -7.74
C SER A 48 -8.31 -7.82 -7.56
N ILE A 49 -8.91 -8.04 -6.38
CA ILE A 49 -10.23 -7.53 -6.05
C ILE A 49 -10.23 -6.00 -6.06
N GLU A 50 -9.23 -5.34 -5.45
CA GLU A 50 -9.12 -3.88 -5.49
C GLU A 50 -9.04 -3.33 -6.92
N VAL A 51 -8.23 -3.94 -7.80
CA VAL A 51 -8.11 -3.52 -9.21
C VAL A 51 -9.45 -3.65 -9.93
N VAL A 52 -10.16 -4.76 -9.76
CA VAL A 52 -11.49 -4.94 -10.36
C VAL A 52 -12.47 -3.89 -9.84
N SER A 53 -12.53 -3.68 -8.53
CA SER A 53 -13.41 -2.69 -7.91
C SER A 53 -13.13 -1.27 -8.38
N PHE A 54 -11.85 -0.83 -8.39
CA PHE A 54 -11.50 0.50 -8.88
C PHE A 54 -11.68 0.65 -10.39
N SER A 55 -11.54 -0.42 -11.18
CA SER A 55 -11.83 -0.40 -12.61
C SER A 55 -13.32 -0.17 -12.87
N ILE A 56 -14.19 -0.89 -12.16
CA ILE A 56 -15.64 -0.69 -12.22
C ILE A 56 -15.99 0.74 -11.81
N LEU A 57 -15.43 1.22 -10.71
CA LEU A 57 -15.69 2.56 -10.20
C LEU A 57 -15.20 3.65 -11.17
N ALA A 58 -14.07 3.46 -11.85
CA ALA A 58 -13.57 4.37 -12.87
C ALA A 58 -14.50 4.45 -14.09
N VAL A 59 -15.11 3.33 -14.50
CA VAL A 59 -16.10 3.32 -15.58
C VAL A 59 -17.38 4.04 -15.16
N ILE A 60 -17.89 3.77 -13.95
CA ILE A 60 -19.10 4.43 -13.41
C ILE A 60 -18.89 5.94 -13.33
N LEU A 61 -17.79 6.39 -12.73
CA LEU A 61 -17.49 7.82 -12.63
C LEU A 61 -17.24 8.45 -14.01
N GLY A 62 -16.66 7.70 -14.95
CA GLY A 62 -16.46 8.17 -16.32
C GLY A 62 -17.79 8.44 -17.03
N SER A 63 -18.74 7.51 -16.92
CA SER A 63 -20.11 7.71 -17.43
C SER A 63 -20.79 8.88 -16.74
N TYR A 64 -20.70 8.95 -15.42
CA TYR A 64 -21.31 10.02 -14.62
C TYR A 64 -20.85 11.42 -15.06
N ILE A 65 -19.55 11.58 -15.34
CA ILE A 65 -18.98 12.85 -15.83
C ILE A 65 -19.53 13.18 -17.22
N ALA A 66 -19.68 12.20 -18.11
CA ALA A 66 -20.23 12.41 -19.44
C ALA A 66 -21.71 12.85 -19.38
N ASP A 67 -22.51 12.19 -18.53
CA ASP A 67 -23.92 12.50 -18.35
C ASP A 67 -24.15 13.89 -17.72
N ASN A 68 -23.23 14.33 -16.85
CA ASN A 68 -23.32 15.59 -16.12
C ASN A 68 -22.38 16.68 -16.66
N TRP A 69 -21.88 16.55 -17.89
CA TRP A 69 -20.91 17.50 -18.46
C TRP A 69 -21.43 18.94 -18.53
N ALA A 70 -22.74 19.11 -18.72
CA ALA A 70 -23.39 20.42 -18.76
C ALA A 70 -23.51 21.10 -17.39
N VAL A 71 -23.33 20.35 -16.28
CA VAL A 71 -23.50 20.83 -14.91
C VAL A 71 -22.12 20.93 -14.25
N THR A 72 -21.54 22.13 -14.27
CA THR A 72 -20.12 22.38 -13.92
C THR A 72 -19.72 21.80 -12.56
N HIS A 73 -20.50 22.01 -11.50
CA HIS A 73 -20.12 21.56 -10.15
C HIS A 73 -20.14 20.03 -10.01
N LEU A 74 -21.08 19.35 -10.68
CA LEU A 74 -21.14 17.89 -10.71
C LEU A 74 -20.01 17.30 -11.57
N ALA A 75 -19.76 17.88 -12.74
CA ALA A 75 -18.66 17.48 -13.60
C ALA A 75 -17.30 17.61 -12.89
N VAL A 76 -17.02 18.77 -12.28
CA VAL A 76 -15.77 19.01 -11.55
C VAL A 76 -15.64 18.05 -10.36
N SER A 77 -16.70 17.85 -9.58
CA SER A 77 -16.68 16.91 -8.45
C SER A 77 -16.45 15.46 -8.91
N GLY A 78 -17.11 15.06 -10.00
CA GLY A 78 -16.91 13.76 -10.64
C GLY A 78 -15.46 13.57 -11.11
N ILE A 79 -14.87 14.56 -11.78
CA ILE A 79 -13.47 14.54 -12.23
C ILE A 79 -12.51 14.38 -11.05
N ILE A 80 -12.73 15.11 -9.95
CA ILE A 80 -11.90 14.98 -8.75
C ILE A 80 -11.92 13.52 -8.25
N LEU A 81 -13.11 12.95 -8.05
CA LEU A 81 -13.25 11.55 -7.62
C LEU A 81 -12.62 10.57 -8.61
N HIS A 82 -12.75 10.84 -9.91
CA HIS A 82 -12.19 10.03 -10.98
C HIS A 82 -10.67 9.99 -10.91
N VAL A 83 -10.02 11.14 -10.73
CA VAL A 83 -8.56 11.24 -10.56
C VAL A 83 -8.08 10.44 -9.35
N PHE A 84 -8.72 10.58 -8.19
CA PHE A 84 -8.37 9.78 -7.00
C PHE A 84 -8.53 8.28 -7.24
N THR A 85 -9.60 7.89 -7.95
CA THR A 85 -9.85 6.50 -8.32
C THR A 85 -8.77 5.96 -9.25
N LEU A 86 -8.37 6.73 -10.26
CA LEU A 86 -7.32 6.34 -11.19
C LEU A 86 -5.97 6.20 -10.49
N ILE A 87 -5.61 7.12 -9.58
CA ILE A 87 -4.35 7.00 -8.82
C ILE A 87 -4.37 5.75 -7.94
N ALA A 88 -5.49 5.45 -7.27
CA ALA A 88 -5.66 4.23 -6.50
C ALA A 88 -5.56 2.97 -7.38
N LEU A 89 -6.21 2.98 -8.55
CA LEU A 89 -6.16 1.89 -9.52
C LEU A 89 -4.73 1.61 -10.00
N VAL A 90 -4.02 2.65 -10.45
CA VAL A 90 -2.62 2.53 -10.89
C VAL A 90 -1.73 2.02 -9.77
N GLY A 91 -1.94 2.48 -8.53
CA GLY A 91 -1.25 1.97 -7.34
C GLY A 91 -1.47 0.46 -7.14
N SER A 92 -2.74 0.03 -7.13
CA SER A 92 -3.10 -1.39 -6.97
C SER A 92 -2.55 -2.27 -8.12
N ILE A 93 -2.56 -1.78 -9.37
CA ILE A 93 -1.92 -2.47 -10.51
C ILE A 93 -0.41 -2.58 -10.28
N GLY A 94 0.26 -1.49 -9.88
CA GLY A 94 1.68 -1.50 -9.57
C GLY A 94 2.05 -2.54 -8.50
N GLN A 95 1.21 -2.71 -7.47
CA GLN A 95 1.40 -3.76 -6.47
C GLN A 95 1.30 -5.18 -7.06
N LEU A 96 0.34 -5.43 -7.96
CA LEU A 96 0.22 -6.72 -8.64
C LEU A 96 1.44 -7.03 -9.51
N VAL A 97 1.93 -6.04 -10.25
CA VAL A 97 3.15 -6.18 -11.06
C VAL A 97 4.36 -6.50 -10.17
N LEU A 98 4.53 -5.79 -9.05
CA LEU A 98 5.59 -6.06 -8.08
C LEU A 98 5.50 -7.47 -7.47
N LEU A 99 4.28 -7.95 -7.19
CA LEU A 99 4.05 -9.32 -6.70
C LEU A 99 4.47 -10.38 -7.73
N GLN A 100 4.17 -10.16 -9.00
CA GLN A 100 4.54 -11.08 -10.09
C GLN A 100 6.06 -11.13 -10.33
N GLN A 101 6.78 -10.05 -10.02
CA GLN A 101 8.23 -9.99 -10.14
C GLN A 101 8.99 -10.68 -9.00
N ILE A 102 8.30 -11.28 -8.02
CA ILE A 102 8.96 -12.00 -6.92
C ILE A 102 9.51 -13.33 -7.43
N ASP A 103 10.83 -13.38 -7.59
CA ASP A 103 11.55 -14.62 -7.87
C ASP A 103 11.93 -15.31 -6.56
N TYR A 104 11.33 -16.48 -6.32
CA TYR A 104 11.54 -17.29 -5.13
C TYR A 104 12.86 -18.08 -5.13
N ALA A 105 13.61 -18.08 -6.23
CA ALA A 105 14.94 -18.69 -6.30
C ALA A 105 16.03 -17.81 -5.69
N LYS A 106 15.76 -16.50 -5.53
CA LYS A 106 16.69 -15.51 -4.99
C LYS A 106 16.90 -15.61 -3.46
N PRO A 107 17.94 -14.96 -2.91
CA PRO A 107 18.14 -14.87 -1.46
C PRO A 107 16.89 -14.36 -0.73
N ILE A 108 16.63 -14.90 0.46
CA ILE A 108 15.43 -14.58 1.27
C ILE A 108 15.34 -13.08 1.55
N VAL A 109 16.48 -12.39 1.68
CA VAL A 109 16.55 -10.94 1.92
C VAL A 109 15.95 -10.16 0.74
N GLU A 110 16.25 -10.53 -0.51
CA GLU A 110 15.69 -9.87 -1.70
C GLU A 110 14.17 -10.09 -1.80
N ILE A 111 13.72 -11.31 -1.53
CA ILE A 111 12.28 -11.65 -1.51
C ILE A 111 11.58 -10.81 -0.44
N ARG A 112 12.18 -10.68 0.75
CA ARG A 112 11.63 -9.89 1.85
C ARG A 112 11.60 -8.40 1.50
N LYS A 113 12.65 -7.84 0.88
CA LYS A 113 12.68 -6.44 0.41
C LYS A 113 11.50 -6.12 -0.52
N LYS A 114 11.23 -7.00 -1.51
CA LYS A 114 10.08 -6.84 -2.42
C LYS A 114 8.74 -6.87 -1.68
N ILE A 115 8.58 -7.78 -0.71
CA ILE A 115 7.35 -7.89 0.09
C ILE A 115 7.13 -6.67 0.97
N GLU A 116 8.18 -6.15 1.60
CA GLU A 116 8.05 -4.94 2.41
C GLU A 116 7.76 -3.71 1.56
N LEU A 117 8.23 -3.65 0.32
CA LEU A 117 7.85 -2.62 -0.64
C LEU A 117 6.37 -2.69 -1.02
N ILE A 118 5.80 -3.90 -1.15
CA ILE A 118 4.36 -4.06 -1.36
C ILE A 118 3.56 -3.65 -0.10
N ASN A 119 4.05 -4.00 1.08
CA ASN A 119 3.40 -3.64 2.35
C ASN A 119 3.48 -2.13 2.63
N SER A 120 4.53 -1.44 2.17
CA SER A 120 4.70 0.00 2.34
C SER A 120 3.70 0.84 1.55
N HIS A 121 3.04 0.26 0.54
CA HIS A 121 2.04 0.92 -0.29
C HIS A 121 0.83 1.46 0.49
N ALA A 122 0.53 0.95 1.69
CA ALA A 122 -0.50 1.55 2.54
C ALA A 122 -0.19 3.04 2.87
N LEU A 123 1.08 3.45 2.78
CA LEU A 123 1.48 4.86 2.86
C LEU A 123 0.95 5.69 1.68
N LEU A 124 0.87 5.13 0.47
CA LEU A 124 0.27 5.82 -0.69
C LEU A 124 -1.21 6.10 -0.43
N PHE A 125 -1.97 5.08 -0.02
CA PHE A 125 -3.39 5.26 0.33
C PHE A 125 -3.58 6.27 1.45
N LEU A 126 -2.73 6.25 2.48
CA LEU A 126 -2.77 7.26 3.54
C LEU A 126 -2.58 8.67 2.97
N LYS A 127 -1.59 8.86 2.08
CA LYS A 127 -1.37 10.15 1.42
C LYS A 127 -2.56 10.58 0.60
N LEU A 128 -3.21 9.66 -0.13
CA LEU A 128 -4.41 9.95 -0.91
C LEU A 128 -5.58 10.38 -0.03
N VAL A 129 -5.81 9.70 1.10
CA VAL A 129 -6.86 10.08 2.06
C VAL A 129 -6.64 11.49 2.58
N PHE A 130 -5.42 11.82 3.00
CA PHE A 130 -5.12 13.19 3.44
C PHE A 130 -5.20 14.20 2.30
N LEU A 131 -4.73 13.84 1.09
CA LEU A 131 -4.82 14.70 -0.09
C LEU A 131 -6.28 14.96 -0.52
N SER A 132 -7.18 14.02 -0.26
CA SER A 132 -8.62 14.20 -0.50
C SER A 132 -9.32 15.10 0.53
N ALA A 133 -8.67 15.42 1.65
CA ALA A 133 -9.29 16.20 2.72
C ALA A 133 -9.83 17.57 2.27
N PRO A 134 -9.13 18.36 1.42
CA PRO A 134 -9.67 19.65 0.95
C PRO A 134 -10.82 19.53 -0.05
N VAL A 135 -11.01 18.34 -0.63
CA VAL A 135 -12.03 18.06 -1.64
C VAL A 135 -13.06 17.05 -1.14
N TRP A 136 -13.18 16.89 0.17
CA TRP A 136 -14.08 15.92 0.79
C TRP A 136 -15.54 16.10 0.39
N TRP A 137 -15.94 17.31 -0.02
CA TRP A 137 -17.28 17.64 -0.52
C TRP A 137 -17.63 17.04 -1.87
N ALA A 138 -16.65 16.75 -2.71
CA ALA A 138 -16.90 16.13 -4.00
C ALA A 138 -17.58 14.75 -3.83
N TYR A 139 -17.28 14.04 -2.73
CA TYR A 139 -17.87 12.74 -2.41
C TYR A 139 -19.39 12.79 -2.17
N PRO A 140 -19.91 13.56 -1.19
CA PRO A 140 -21.35 13.65 -0.97
C PRO A 140 -22.10 14.30 -2.15
N LEU A 141 -21.51 15.28 -2.86
CA LEU A 141 -22.13 15.87 -4.05
C LEU A 141 -22.42 14.82 -5.12
N VAL A 142 -21.40 14.04 -5.48
CA VAL A 142 -21.53 12.98 -6.49
C VAL A 142 -22.41 11.85 -5.99
N ALA A 143 -22.25 11.42 -4.73
CA ALA A 143 -23.01 10.30 -4.19
C ALA A 143 -24.51 10.60 -4.05
N LEU A 144 -24.87 11.79 -3.53
CA LEU A 144 -26.28 12.17 -3.38
C LEU A 144 -26.96 12.34 -4.73
N ASN A 145 -26.27 12.94 -5.69
CA ASN A 145 -26.79 13.08 -7.03
C ASN A 145 -26.90 11.72 -7.75
N TYR A 146 -25.87 10.87 -7.70
CA TYR A 146 -25.88 9.57 -8.38
C TYR A 146 -26.92 8.58 -7.80
N PHE A 147 -27.03 8.48 -6.47
CA PHE A 147 -27.91 7.49 -5.84
C PHE A 147 -29.33 7.98 -5.60
N PHE A 148 -29.52 9.28 -5.34
CA PHE A 148 -30.82 9.84 -4.93
C PHE A 148 -31.34 10.91 -5.89
N ASN A 149 -30.58 11.28 -6.93
CA ASN A 149 -30.89 12.38 -7.84
C ASN A 149 -31.08 13.73 -7.09
N ILE A 150 -30.37 13.89 -5.96
CA ILE A 150 -30.41 15.10 -5.13
C ILE A 150 -29.17 15.93 -5.41
N ASP A 151 -29.37 17.14 -5.91
CA ASP A 151 -28.32 18.14 -6.03
C ASP A 151 -28.44 19.18 -4.91
N ILE A 152 -27.45 19.17 -4.01
CA ILE A 152 -27.42 20.09 -2.85
C ILE A 152 -26.75 21.42 -3.18
N TYR A 153 -25.99 21.51 -4.28
CA TYR A 153 -25.19 22.69 -4.60
C TYR A 153 -26.04 23.93 -4.91
N PRO A 154 -27.16 23.85 -5.67
CA PRO A 154 -28.01 25.02 -5.93
C PRO A 154 -28.67 25.61 -4.67
N ASN A 155 -28.80 24.82 -3.61
CA ASN A 155 -29.42 25.24 -2.35
C ASN A 155 -28.41 25.85 -1.36
N MET A 156 -27.15 25.98 -1.76
CA MET A 156 -26.08 26.51 -0.90
C MET A 156 -25.90 27.99 -1.10
N ASP A 157 -25.65 28.67 0.03
CA ASP A 157 -25.29 30.07 0.02
C ASP A 157 -23.97 30.28 -0.74
N SER A 158 -23.96 31.20 -1.71
CA SER A 158 -22.78 31.50 -2.52
C SER A 158 -21.62 32.02 -1.66
N ASP A 159 -21.95 32.73 -0.59
CA ASP A 159 -21.00 33.25 0.39
C ASP A 159 -20.29 32.12 1.13
N PHE A 160 -21.03 31.05 1.45
CA PHE A 160 -20.49 29.83 2.05
C PHE A 160 -19.55 29.11 1.07
N VAL A 161 -19.95 28.94 -0.19
CA VAL A 161 -19.15 28.26 -1.21
C VAL A 161 -17.81 28.97 -1.44
N ILE A 162 -17.81 30.30 -1.55
CA ILE A 162 -16.58 31.09 -1.72
C ILE A 162 -15.65 30.91 -0.51
N LYS A 163 -16.18 31.04 0.72
CA LYS A 163 -15.40 30.85 1.95
C LYS A 163 -14.80 29.44 2.01
N TYR A 164 -15.58 28.42 1.64
CA TYR A 164 -15.11 27.04 1.58
C TYR A 164 -13.96 26.87 0.59
N VAL A 165 -14.10 27.37 -0.64
CA VAL A 165 -13.05 27.27 -1.67
C VAL A 165 -11.77 27.97 -1.22
N VAL A 166 -11.87 29.17 -0.66
CA VAL A 166 -10.71 29.94 -0.18
C VAL A 166 -9.99 29.22 0.96
N VAL A 167 -10.72 28.71 1.96
CA VAL A 167 -10.13 27.98 3.08
C VAL A 167 -9.44 26.70 2.60
N ASN A 168 -10.07 25.93 1.72
CA ASN A 168 -9.48 24.70 1.19
C ASN A 168 -8.26 24.97 0.32
N ALA A 169 -8.27 26.02 -0.51
CA ALA A 169 -7.11 26.43 -1.27
C ALA A 169 -5.92 26.80 -0.36
N LEU A 170 -6.19 27.51 0.73
CA LEU A 170 -5.15 27.86 1.72
C LEU A 170 -4.61 26.64 2.46
N LEU A 171 -5.45 25.63 2.71
CA LEU A 171 -5.06 24.37 3.34
C LEU A 171 -4.15 23.49 2.47
N ILE A 172 -4.09 23.69 1.14
CA ILE A 172 -3.23 22.91 0.25
C ILE A 172 -1.76 23.04 0.65
N PHE A 173 -1.29 24.25 0.99
CA PHE A 173 0.11 24.48 1.35
C PHE A 173 0.59 23.68 2.58
N PRO A 174 -0.03 23.81 3.76
CA PRO A 174 0.36 23.00 4.93
C PRO A 174 0.13 21.51 4.70
N LEU A 175 -0.88 21.13 3.91
CA LEU A 175 -1.15 19.74 3.57
C LEU A 175 -0.03 19.14 2.71
N VAL A 176 0.42 19.82 1.66
CA VAL A 176 1.53 19.36 0.81
C VAL A 176 2.81 19.24 1.63
N TRP A 177 3.09 20.22 2.50
CA TRP A 177 4.21 20.12 3.45
C TRP A 177 4.08 18.89 4.35
N PHE A 178 2.92 18.66 4.95
CA PHE A 178 2.64 17.50 5.80
C PHE A 178 2.84 16.17 5.04
N LEU A 179 2.29 16.06 3.83
CA LEU A 179 2.40 14.88 2.97
C LEU A 179 3.84 14.61 2.51
N SER A 180 4.62 15.66 2.27
CA SER A 180 6.06 15.55 1.96
C SER A 180 6.85 14.95 3.12
N LYS A 181 6.42 15.21 4.37
CA LYS A 181 7.05 14.65 5.57
C LYS A 181 6.63 13.21 5.86
N LEU A 182 5.47 12.75 5.38
CA LEU A 182 5.05 11.35 5.47
C LEU A 182 5.85 10.45 4.52
N SER A 183 7.07 10.10 4.90
CA SER A 183 7.97 9.23 4.14
C SER A 183 8.72 8.28 5.07
N TYR A 184 9.15 7.13 4.55
CA TYR A 184 9.97 6.18 5.30
C TYR A 184 11.29 6.83 5.79
N LYS A 185 11.85 7.76 5.01
CA LYS A 185 13.05 8.53 5.38
C LYS A 185 12.88 9.38 6.64
N ASN A 186 11.65 9.78 6.94
CA ASN A 186 11.32 10.63 8.07
C ASN A 186 10.79 9.84 9.27
N LEU A 187 10.95 8.50 9.29
CA LEU A 187 10.53 7.67 10.43
C LEU A 187 11.28 7.96 11.73
N HIS A 188 12.43 8.65 11.66
CA HIS A 188 13.13 9.18 12.83
C HIS A 188 12.29 10.22 13.60
N ILE A 189 11.34 10.89 12.93
CA ILE A 189 10.45 11.87 13.55
C ILE A 189 9.28 11.18 14.26
N LYS A 190 9.12 11.44 15.57
CA LYS A 190 8.10 10.77 16.42
C LYS A 190 6.67 10.91 15.90
N TRP A 191 6.27 12.11 15.46
CA TRP A 191 4.91 12.33 14.97
C TRP A 191 4.65 11.59 13.65
N VAL A 192 5.60 11.59 12.70
CA VAL A 192 5.50 10.84 11.42
C VAL A 192 5.31 9.36 11.71
N ARG A 193 6.16 8.80 12.58
CA ARG A 193 6.09 7.39 12.99
C ARG A 193 4.74 7.05 13.65
N LYS A 194 4.21 7.94 14.50
CA LYS A 194 2.92 7.75 15.17
C LYS A 194 1.76 7.81 14.19
N THR A 195 1.74 8.79 13.28
CA THR A 195 0.71 8.93 12.25
C THR A 195 0.67 7.71 11.34
N ILE A 196 1.83 7.29 10.81
CA ILE A 196 1.91 6.09 9.95
C ILE A 196 1.43 4.86 10.72
N GLY A 197 1.91 4.65 11.96
CA GLY A 197 1.51 3.50 12.77
C GLY A 197 0.01 3.47 13.10
N PHE A 198 -0.59 4.63 13.35
CA PHE A 198 -2.02 4.76 13.67
C PHE A 198 -2.90 4.45 12.46
N PHE A 199 -2.62 5.04 11.31
CA PHE A 199 -3.50 4.91 10.12
C PHE A 199 -3.20 3.67 9.25
N THR A 200 -1.95 3.24 9.16
CA THR A 200 -1.56 2.10 8.28
C THR A 200 -1.31 0.80 9.04
N GLY A 201 -1.36 0.85 10.37
CA GLY A 201 -1.11 -0.29 11.26
C GLY A 201 0.37 -0.64 11.46
N THR A 202 0.61 -1.61 12.33
CA THR A 202 1.96 -2.01 12.75
C THR A 202 2.74 -2.74 11.66
N LYS A 203 2.05 -3.44 10.76
CA LYS A 203 2.68 -4.18 9.65
C LYS A 203 3.41 -3.22 8.71
N THR A 204 2.69 -2.22 8.18
CA THR A 204 3.24 -1.20 7.28
C THR A 204 4.37 -0.42 7.94
N LYS A 205 4.22 -0.06 9.21
CA LYS A 205 5.29 0.62 9.97
C LYS A 205 6.58 -0.22 9.98
N LYS A 206 6.50 -1.50 10.35
CA LYS A 206 7.66 -2.40 10.35
C LYS A 206 8.28 -2.56 8.96
N SER A 207 7.45 -2.61 7.92
CA SER A 207 7.90 -2.66 6.52
C SER A 207 8.73 -1.43 6.16
N LEU A 208 8.25 -0.23 6.51
CA LEU A 208 8.94 1.02 6.23
C LEU A 208 10.25 1.14 7.05
N GLU A 209 10.26 0.69 8.31
CA GLU A 209 11.46 0.63 9.16
C GLU A 209 12.52 -0.31 8.54
N PHE A 210 12.12 -1.52 8.11
CA PHE A 210 13.01 -2.48 7.45
C PHE A 210 13.60 -1.95 6.13
N LEU A 211 12.79 -1.26 5.31
CA LEU A 211 13.27 -0.66 4.07
C LEU A 211 14.30 0.45 4.34
N ASN A 212 14.10 1.24 5.40
CA ASN A 212 15.05 2.28 5.81
C ASN A 212 16.38 1.67 6.27
N GLU A 213 16.34 0.59 7.06
CA GLU A 213 17.55 -0.14 7.49
C GLU A 213 18.34 -0.65 6.28
N ILE A 214 17.69 -1.27 5.28
CA ILE A 214 18.38 -1.74 4.07
C ILE A 214 19.05 -0.59 3.32
N GLU A 215 18.36 0.55 3.13
CA GLU A 215 18.94 1.72 2.44
C GLU A 215 20.13 2.31 3.21
N GLU A 216 20.13 2.23 4.55
CA GLU A 216 21.27 2.66 5.38
C GLU A 216 22.47 1.71 5.28
N PHE A 217 22.25 0.39 5.15
CA PHE A 217 23.33 -0.60 4.97
C PHE A 217 23.90 -0.65 3.55
N GLU A 218 23.11 -0.27 2.53
CA GLU A 218 23.56 -0.23 1.12
C GLU A 218 24.34 1.05 0.77
N LYS A 219 24.41 2.04 1.67
CA LYS A 219 25.21 3.27 1.55
C LYS A 219 26.63 3.09 2.07
#